data_AF-A0A7C5WMP6-F1
#
_entry.id   AF-A0A7C5WMP6-F1
#
_cell.length_a   1.000
_cell.length_b   1.000
_cell.length_c   1.000
_cell.angle_alpha   90.00
_cell.angle_beta   90.00
_cell.angle_gamma   90.00
#
_symmetry.space_group_name_H-M   'P 1'
#
loop_
_entity.id
_entity.type
_entity.pdbx_description
1 polymer ?
#
loop_
_entity_poly.entity_id
_entity_poly.type
_entity_poly.pdbx_seq_one_letter_code
_entity_poly.pdbx_strand_id
1 'polypeptide(L)'
;MAAAPRAPILTLTITPVDIEVDDCTVTILEVAKLRLPWEQYQASVQVKCKDAVSRVFQVDFKDKEELKQKLETEVAKFKYILLLYSKSDLKARGIIP
;
A
#
# COMPACT_ATOMS: atom_id res chain seq x y z
N MET A 1 -18.35 40.11 -22.95
CA MET A 1 -18.65 38.66 -23.16
C MET A 1 -18.13 37.92 -21.93
N ALA A 2 -19.04 37.42 -21.07
CA ALA A 2 -18.65 36.69 -19.86
C ALA A 2 -18.26 35.26 -20.23
N ALA A 3 -17.12 34.78 -19.72
CA ALA A 3 -16.64 33.42 -19.95
C ALA A 3 -17.60 32.40 -19.32
N ALA A 4 -17.97 31.38 -20.10
CA ALA A 4 -18.85 30.32 -19.63
C ALA A 4 -18.22 29.57 -18.44
N PRO A 5 -19.01 29.21 -17.40
CA PRO A 5 -18.49 28.50 -16.24
C PRO A 5 -17.97 27.12 -16.66
N ARG A 6 -16.68 26.87 -16.45
CA ARG A 6 -16.08 25.55 -16.68
C ARG A 6 -16.60 24.59 -15.62
N ALA A 7 -17.14 23.45 -16.04
CA ALA A 7 -17.53 22.40 -15.12
C ALA A 7 -16.31 21.94 -14.30
N PRO A 8 -16.43 21.78 -12.97
CA PRO A 8 -15.32 21.29 -12.16
C PRO A 8 -14.98 19.84 -12.56
N ILE A 9 -13.70 19.57 -12.81
CA ILE A 9 -13.19 18.22 -13.06
C ILE A 9 -12.59 17.70 -11.74
N LEU A 10 -13.13 16.58 -11.24
CA LEU A 10 -12.65 15.88 -10.05
C LEU A 10 -11.92 14.61 -10.48
N THR A 11 -10.63 14.51 -10.15
CA THR A 11 -9.84 13.27 -10.33
C THR A 11 -9.86 12.48 -9.03
N LEU A 12 -10.58 11.37 -9.02
CA LEU A 12 -10.67 10.46 -7.89
C LEU A 12 -9.91 9.18 -8.21
N THR A 13 -9.02 8.78 -7.32
CA THR A 13 -8.39 7.46 -7.38
C THR A 13 -9.24 6.49 -6.57
N ILE A 14 -9.81 5.49 -7.26
CA ILE A 14 -10.70 4.49 -6.66
C ILE A 14 -9.83 3.28 -6.28
N THR A 15 -9.94 2.81 -5.03
CA THR A 15 -9.30 1.57 -4.59
C THR A 15 -10.15 0.35 -5.00
N PRO A 16 -9.53 -0.81 -5.30
CA PRO A 16 -8.12 -1.13 -5.14
C PRO A 16 -7.21 -0.58 -6.25
N VAL A 17 -5.98 -0.22 -5.88
CA VAL A 17 -4.95 0.27 -6.82
C VAL A 17 -3.69 -0.58 -6.71
N ASP A 18 -3.18 -1.02 -7.86
CA ASP A 18 -1.92 -1.74 -7.96
C ASP A 18 -0.78 -0.78 -8.33
N ILE A 19 0.32 -0.86 -7.58
CA ILE A 19 1.53 -0.07 -7.78
C ILE A 19 2.71 -1.02 -7.84
N GLU A 20 3.59 -0.85 -8.82
CA GLU A 20 4.85 -1.57 -8.88
C GLU A 20 5.91 -0.86 -8.04
N VAL A 21 6.49 -1.58 -7.08
CA VAL A 21 7.57 -1.12 -6.19
C VAL A 21 8.61 -2.23 -6.15
N ASP A 22 9.83 -1.94 -6.62
CA ASP A 22 10.95 -2.87 -6.67
C ASP A 22 10.57 -4.29 -7.16
N ASP A 23 10.07 -4.46 -8.38
CA ASP A 23 9.65 -5.77 -8.95
C ASP A 23 8.59 -6.54 -8.12
N CYS A 24 7.91 -5.86 -7.20
CA CYS A 24 6.77 -6.38 -6.45
C CYS A 24 5.53 -5.54 -6.73
N THR A 25 4.37 -6.18 -6.75
CA THR A 25 3.08 -5.52 -6.90
C THR A 25 2.51 -5.25 -5.51
N VAL A 26 2.28 -3.98 -5.19
CA VAL A 26 1.60 -3.55 -3.97
C VAL A 26 0.17 -3.16 -4.33
N THR A 27 -0.80 -3.87 -3.77
CA THR A 27 -2.22 -3.57 -3.92
C THR A 27 -2.69 -2.78 -2.71
N ILE A 28 -3.08 -1.53 -2.91
CA ILE A 28 -3.75 -0.70 -1.90
C ILE A 28 -5.25 -1.01 -2.00
N LEU A 29 -5.80 -1.72 -1.02
CA LEU A 29 -7.18 -2.20 -1.02
C LEU A 29 -8.17 -1.12 -0.58
N GLU A 30 -7.82 -0.38 0.45
CA GLU A 30 -8.63 0.67 1.04
C GLU A 30 -7.74 1.71 1.71
N VAL A 31 -8.24 2.94 1.77
CA VAL A 31 -7.60 4.04 2.50
C VAL A 31 -8.67 4.71 3.34
N ALA A 32 -8.43 4.81 4.65
CA ALA A 32 -9.31 5.47 5.60
C ALA A 32 -8.61 6.67 6.25
N LYS A 33 -9.33 7.79 6.42
CA LYS A 33 -8.86 8.90 7.26
C LYS A 33 -9.17 8.59 8.72
N LEU A 34 -8.16 8.65 9.58
CA LEU A 34 -8.33 8.40 11.02
C LEU A 34 -8.92 9.63 11.71
N ARG A 35 -9.74 9.41 12.75
CA ARG A 35 -10.36 10.46 13.55
C ARG A 35 -9.43 10.89 14.69
N LEU A 36 -8.30 11.49 14.34
CA LEU A 36 -7.30 11.99 15.29
C LEU A 36 -7.26 13.53 15.29
N PRO A 37 -6.70 14.16 16.34
CA PRO A 37 -6.51 15.62 16.36
C PRO A 37 -5.55 16.15 15.27
N TRP A 38 -4.81 15.27 14.60
CA TRP A 38 -3.91 15.58 13.48
C TRP A 38 -4.31 14.78 12.22
N GLU A 39 -3.80 15.19 11.06
CA GLU A 39 -4.05 14.48 9.81
C GLU A 39 -3.29 13.15 9.77
N GLN A 40 -4.04 12.06 9.69
CA GLN A 40 -3.51 10.70 9.60
C GLN A 40 -4.47 9.85 8.76
N TYR A 41 -3.89 9.03 7.91
CA TYR A 41 -4.57 8.07 7.06
C TYR A 41 -4.01 6.67 7.36
N GLN A 42 -4.81 5.66 7.07
CA GLN A 42 -4.43 4.27 7.18
C GLN A 42 -4.80 3.57 5.87
N ALA A 43 -3.84 2.89 5.27
CA ALA A 43 -4.03 2.07 4.08
C ALA A 43 -3.97 0.59 4.45
N SER A 44 -4.92 -0.21 4.00
CA SER A 44 -4.81 -1.66 4.01
C SER A 44 -4.16 -2.10 2.70
N VAL A 45 -3.03 -2.79 2.80
CA VAL A 45 -2.19 -3.12 1.65
C VAL A 45 -1.83 -4.60 1.63
N GLN A 46 -1.63 -5.13 0.43
CA GLN A 46 -1.13 -6.47 0.19
C GLN A 46 0.05 -6.41 -0.78
N VAL A 47 1.11 -7.15 -0.49
CA VAL A 47 2.31 -7.18 -1.32
C VAL A 47 2.45 -8.54 -1.98
N LYS A 48 2.70 -8.56 -3.28
CA LYS A 48 3.05 -9.73 -4.05
C LYS A 48 4.44 -9.57 -4.62
N CYS A 49 5.37 -10.43 -4.19
CA CYS A 49 6.72 -10.50 -4.73
C CYS A 49 6.93 -11.89 -5.32
N LYS A 50 7.13 -11.98 -6.64
CA LYS A 50 7.29 -13.25 -7.38
C LYS A 50 6.13 -14.21 -7.11
N ASP A 51 6.38 -15.29 -6.39
CA ASP A 51 5.48 -16.38 -6.05
C ASP A 51 5.00 -16.35 -4.59
N ALA A 52 5.32 -15.28 -3.85
CA ALA A 52 4.87 -15.07 -2.49
C ALA A 52 3.93 -13.86 -2.39
N VAL A 53 2.84 -14.06 -1.66
CA VAL A 53 1.85 -13.02 -1.36
C VAL A 53 1.82 -12.83 0.15
N SER A 54 1.92 -11.58 0.60
CA SER A 54 1.79 -11.25 2.01
C SER A 54 0.34 -11.37 2.46
N ARG A 55 0.13 -11.49 3.77
CA ARG A 55 -1.16 -11.13 4.35
C ARG A 55 -1.44 -9.64 4.14
N VAL A 56 -2.71 -9.25 4.27
CA VAL A 56 -3.09 -7.84 4.30
C VAL A 56 -2.54 -7.24 5.60
N PHE A 57 -1.88 -6.09 5.50
CA PHE A 57 -1.38 -5.34 6.64
C PHE A 57 -1.72 -3.86 6.50
N GLN A 58 -1.61 -3.12 7.60
CA GLN A 58 -1.97 -1.71 7.65
C GLN A 58 -0.72 -0.83 7.64
N VAL A 59 -0.79 0.25 6.87
CA VAL A 59 0.25 1.28 6.79
C VAL A 59 -0.38 2.61 7.14
N ASP A 60 0.05 3.19 8.25
CA ASP A 60 -0.36 4.53 8.63
C ASP A 60 0.54 5.57 7.94
N PHE A 61 -0.03 6.65 7.43
CA PHE A 61 0.70 7.72 6.73
C PHE A 61 -0.03 9.06 6.85
N LYS A 62 0.69 10.17 6.68
CA LYS A 62 0.15 11.53 6.71
C LYS A 62 -0.06 12.08 5.30
N ASP A 63 0.88 11.79 4.42
CA ASP A 63 0.89 12.27 3.04
C ASP A 63 1.39 11.20 2.06
N LYS A 64 1.35 11.55 0.76
CA LYS A 64 1.75 10.65 -0.33
C LYS A 64 3.23 10.27 -0.28
N GLU A 65 4.10 11.17 0.16
CA GLU A 65 5.55 10.91 0.21
C GLU A 65 5.86 9.92 1.34
N GLU A 66 5.25 10.11 2.51
CA GLU A 66 5.37 9.17 3.62
C GLU A 66 4.82 7.79 3.26
N LEU A 67 3.66 7.74 2.57
CA LEU A 67 3.10 6.47 2.09
C LEU A 67 4.10 5.76 1.16
N LYS A 68 4.66 6.48 0.18
CA LYS A 68 5.63 5.91 -0.76
C LYS A 68 6.83 5.32 -0.02
N GLN A 69 7.46 6.09 0.87
CA GLN A 69 8.63 5.63 1.63
C GLN A 69 8.32 4.40 2.50
N LYS A 70 7.14 4.38 3.13
CA LYS A 70 6.70 3.24 3.94
C LYS A 70 6.44 2.00 3.09
N LEU A 71 5.83 2.14 1.92
CA LEU A 71 5.62 1.02 1.01
C LEU A 71 6.96 0.44 0.52
N GLU A 72 7.91 1.28 0.12
CA GLU A 72 9.27 0.84 -0.24
C GLU A 72 9.94 0.08 0.92
N THR A 73 9.81 0.60 2.15
CA THR A 73 10.36 -0.05 3.35
C THR A 73 9.72 -1.41 3.64
N GLU A 74 8.39 -1.52 3.55
CA GLU A 74 7.67 -2.78 3.80
C GLU A 74 7.94 -3.83 2.70
N VAL A 75 8.04 -3.40 1.44
CA VAL A 75 8.44 -4.28 0.33
C VAL A 75 9.86 -4.80 0.56
N ALA A 76 10.80 -3.94 0.95
CA ALA A 76 12.16 -4.35 1.28
C ALA A 76 12.18 -5.37 2.43
N LYS A 77 11.44 -5.13 3.52
CA LYS A 77 11.32 -6.09 4.63
C LYS A 77 10.78 -7.44 4.16
N PHE A 78 9.73 -7.42 3.33
CA PHE A 78 9.14 -8.65 2.82
C PHE A 78 10.13 -9.43 1.95
N LYS A 79 10.89 -8.76 1.08
CA LYS A 79 11.98 -9.39 0.31
C LYS A 79 13.06 -9.99 1.21
N TYR A 80 13.50 -9.28 2.25
CA TYR A 80 14.48 -9.81 3.19
C TYR A 80 13.96 -11.07 3.89
N ILE A 81 12.69 -11.07 4.31
CA ILE A 81 12.06 -12.23 4.94
C ILE A 81 11.99 -13.42 3.98
N LEU A 82 11.65 -13.19 2.71
CA LEU A 82 11.64 -14.22 1.67
C LEU A 82 13.03 -14.80 1.36
N LEU A 83 14.08 -13.99 1.52
CA LEU A 83 15.46 -14.42 1.34
C LEU A 83 15.97 -15.25 2.52
N LEU A 84 15.59 -14.87 3.74
CA LEU A 84 16.12 -15.47 4.97
C LEU A 84 15.43 -16.79 5.36
N TYR A 85 14.18 -16.98 4.98
CA TYR A 85 13.36 -18.09 5.44
C TYR A 85 12.85 -18.94 4.29
N SER A 86 12.71 -20.25 4.54
CA SER A 86 12.02 -21.13 3.60
C SER A 86 10.52 -20.81 3.57
N LYS A 87 9.84 -21.12 2.46
CA LYS A 87 8.38 -20.94 2.37
C LYS A 87 7.62 -21.67 3.47
N SER A 88 8.09 -22.84 3.89
CA SER A 88 7.51 -23.59 5.01
C SER A 88 7.58 -22.83 6.33
N ASP A 89 8.71 -22.19 6.62
CA ASP A 89 8.89 -21.39 7.84
C ASP A 89 7.99 -20.17 7.84
N LEU A 90 7.84 -19.52 6.68
CA LEU A 90 6.98 -18.34 6.52
C LEU A 90 5.49 -18.67 6.69
N LYS A 91 5.07 -19.85 6.21
CA LYS A 91 3.72 -20.37 6.45
C LYS A 91 3.50 -20.70 7.93
N ALA A 92 4.45 -21.39 8.56
CA ALA A 92 4.38 -21.72 9.98
C ALA A 92 4.29 -20.48 10.88
N ARG A 93 4.95 -19.38 10.47
CA ARG A 93 4.90 -18.07 11.14
C ARG A 93 3.69 -17.22 10.77
N GLY A 94 2.86 -17.67 9.82
CA GLY A 94 1.69 -16.94 9.36
C GLY A 94 2.01 -15.62 8.64
N ILE A 95 3.16 -15.52 8.00
CA ILE A 95 3.55 -14.32 7.22
C ILE A 95 2.97 -14.38 5.80
N ILE A 96 2.97 -15.58 5.23
CA ILE A 96 2.32 -15.90 3.95
C ILE A 96 1.20 -16.93 4.19
N PRO A 97 0.12 -16.93 3.39
CA PRO A 97 -0.93 -17.93 3.45
C PRO A 97 -0.48 -19.32 2.97
#